data_AF-A0A2A4WZ92-F1
#
_entry.id   AF-A0A2A4WZ92-F1
#
_cell.length_a   1.000
_cell.length_b   1.000
_cell.length_c   1.000
_cell.angle_alpha   90.00
_cell.angle_beta   90.00
_cell.angle_gamma   90.00
#
_symmetry.space_group_name_H-M   'P 1'
#
loop_
_entity.id
_entity.type
_entity.pdbx_description
1 polymer ?
#
loop_
_entity_poly.entity_id
_entity_poly.type
_entity_poly.pdbx_seq_one_letter_code
_entity_poly.pdbx_strand_id
1 'polypeptide(L)'
;MKSLLKRYLVLVVTLLIAPLNYASEKKRDLAINNVSGDLSVMVLGSGGAIATKKGRASSGYLIFTDGKPRILMDVGGGTLPVLLKVVSV
;
A
#
# COMPACT_ATOMS: atom_id res chain seq x y z
N MET A 1 -42.14 -28.44 -12.12
CA MET A 1 -41.82 -27.08 -12.64
C MET A 1 -41.41 -26.07 -11.57
N LYS A 2 -42.12 -25.93 -10.44
CA LYS A 2 -41.79 -24.93 -9.39
C LYS A 2 -40.38 -25.09 -8.77
N SER A 3 -39.85 -26.31 -8.70
CA SER A 3 -38.51 -26.61 -8.16
C SER A 3 -37.37 -26.20 -9.10
N LEU A 4 -37.56 -26.25 -10.43
CA LEU A 4 -36.58 -25.76 -11.40
C LEU A 4 -36.51 -24.23 -11.40
N LEU A 5 -37.66 -23.56 -11.32
CA LEU A 5 -37.73 -22.10 -11.28
C LEU A 5 -37.00 -21.53 -10.04
N LYS A 6 -37.12 -22.21 -8.89
CA LYS A 6 -36.44 -21.81 -7.65
C LYS A 6 -34.91 -21.91 -7.75
N ARG A 7 -34.40 -22.93 -8.46
CA ARG A 7 -32.94 -23.08 -8.69
C ARG A 7 -32.39 -21.98 -9.59
N TYR A 8 -33.12 -21.61 -10.63
CA TYR A 8 -32.74 -20.53 -11.54
C TYR A 8 -32.70 -19.18 -10.81
N LEU A 9 -33.69 -18.93 -9.95
CA LEU A 9 -33.75 -17.72 -9.13
C LEU A 9 -32.53 -17.60 -8.19
N VAL A 10 -32.16 -18.69 -7.51
CA VAL A 10 -30.98 -18.70 -6.62
C VAL A 10 -29.70 -18.38 -7.40
N LEU A 11 -29.55 -18.95 -8.60
CA LEU A 11 -28.39 -18.74 -9.48
C LEU A 11 -28.27 -17.29 -9.95
N VAL A 12 -29.38 -16.65 -10.29
CA VAL A 12 -29.42 -15.24 -10.68
C VAL A 12 -29.07 -14.33 -9.50
N VAL A 13 -29.61 -14.63 -8.32
CA VAL A 13 -29.34 -13.83 -7.10
C VAL A 13 -27.87 -13.94 -6.70
N THR A 14 -27.25 -15.13 -6.77
CA THR A 14 -25.82 -15.28 -6.46
C THR A 14 -24.93 -14.58 -7.48
N LEU A 15 -25.29 -14.60 -8.78
CA LEU A 15 -24.55 -13.84 -9.80
C LEU A 15 -24.61 -12.33 -9.57
N LEU A 16 -25.75 -11.80 -9.10
CA LEU A 16 -25.94 -10.37 -8.88
C LEU A 16 -25.20 -9.85 -7.63
N ILE A 17 -24.98 -10.69 -6.62
CA ILE A 17 -24.29 -10.30 -5.37
C ILE A 17 -22.75 -10.37 -5.51
N ALA A 18 -22.22 -11.24 -6.37
CA ALA A 18 -20.78 -11.40 -6.59
C ALA A 18 -20.02 -10.09 -6.93
N PRO A 19 -20.48 -9.21 -7.84
CA PRO A 19 -19.74 -8.00 -8.21
C PRO A 19 -19.72 -6.92 -7.12
N LEU A 20 -20.69 -6.90 -6.19
CA LEU A 20 -20.67 -5.93 -5.07
C LEU A 20 -19.47 -6.16 -4.14
N ASN A 21 -19.03 -7.40 -3.96
CA ASN A 21 -17.90 -7.73 -3.08
C ASN A 21 -16.54 -7.45 -3.75
N TYR A 22 -16.49 -7.38 -5.08
CA TYR A 22 -15.26 -7.13 -5.83
C TYR A 22 -14.88 -5.64 -5.93
N ALA A 23 -15.86 -4.74 -5.77
CA ALA A 23 -15.65 -3.31 -6.06
C ALA A 23 -15.06 -2.49 -4.90
N SER A 24 -14.76 -3.09 -3.74
CA SER A 24 -14.22 -2.37 -2.58
C SER A 24 -12.71 -2.61 -2.42
N GLU A 25 -11.91 -2.12 -3.38
CA GLU A 25 -10.49 -1.91 -3.12
C GLU A 25 -10.32 -0.68 -2.24
N LYS A 26 -10.18 -0.89 -0.92
CA LYS A 26 -9.84 0.18 0.02
C LYS A 26 -8.44 0.72 -0.31
N LYS A 27 -8.37 1.83 -1.04
CA LYS A 27 -7.11 2.55 -1.30
C LYS A 27 -6.45 2.88 0.04
N ARG A 28 -5.30 2.25 0.32
CA ARG A 28 -4.54 2.51 1.56
C ARG A 28 -3.84 3.85 1.41
N ASP A 29 -4.00 4.73 2.39
CA ASP A 29 -3.19 5.94 2.44
C ASP A 29 -1.80 5.59 2.99
N LEU A 30 -0.78 5.77 2.16
CA LEU A 30 0.60 5.40 2.45
C LEU A 30 1.39 6.66 2.81
N ALA A 31 2.40 6.53 3.66
CA ALA A 31 3.24 7.67 4.06
C ALA A 31 3.88 8.40 2.86
N ILE A 32 4.16 7.67 1.77
CA ILE A 32 4.68 8.21 0.51
C ILE A 32 3.78 9.28 -0.12
N ASN A 33 2.46 9.20 0.10
CA ASN A 33 1.50 10.14 -0.47
C ASN A 33 1.52 11.51 0.22
N ASN A 34 2.12 11.60 1.41
CA ASN A 34 2.19 12.83 2.21
C ASN A 34 3.44 13.68 1.91
N VAL A 35 4.29 13.26 0.97
CA VAL A 35 5.47 14.03 0.56
C VAL A 35 5.10 14.96 -0.59
N SER A 36 5.49 16.23 -0.49
CA SER A 36 5.25 17.26 -1.49
C SER A 36 6.47 18.17 -1.68
N GLY A 37 6.56 18.80 -2.85
CA GLY A 37 7.67 19.69 -3.26
C GLY A 37 8.27 19.32 -4.62
N ASP A 38 8.96 20.29 -5.24
CA ASP A 38 9.59 20.11 -6.55
C ASP A 38 10.78 19.14 -6.49
N LEU A 39 11.53 19.18 -5.39
CA LEU A 39 12.55 18.21 -5.04
C LEU A 39 12.45 17.93 -3.54
N SER A 40 12.20 16.69 -3.17
CA SER A 40 12.06 16.29 -1.77
C SER A 40 12.62 14.90 -1.53
N VAL A 41 13.00 14.62 -0.29
CA VAL A 41 13.59 13.34 0.11
C VAL A 41 12.82 12.79 1.30
N MET A 42 12.31 11.57 1.18
CA MET A 42 11.85 10.77 2.31
C MET A 42 13.01 9.90 2.80
N VAL A 43 13.35 10.04 4.09
CA VAL A 43 14.32 9.17 4.76
C VAL A 43 13.60 7.92 5.24
N LEU A 44 13.84 6.78 4.59
CA LEU A 44 13.28 5.48 4.97
C LEU A 44 14.08 4.86 6.12
N GLY A 45 15.38 5.15 6.16
CA GLY A 45 16.24 4.84 7.28
C GLY A 45 17.60 5.52 7.14
N SER A 46 18.22 5.79 8.29
CA SER A 46 19.51 6.47 8.41
C SER A 46 20.55 5.60 9.13
N GLY A 47 20.20 4.35 9.41
CA GLY A 47 20.99 3.37 10.15
C GLY A 47 22.32 3.01 9.51
N GLY A 48 23.22 2.46 10.32
CA GLY A 48 24.39 1.74 9.78
C GLY A 48 23.99 0.33 9.32
N ALA A 49 24.99 -0.48 8.93
CA ALA A 49 24.79 -1.81 8.32
C ALA A 49 23.80 -2.73 9.06
N ILE A 50 23.70 -2.59 10.38
CA ILE A 50 22.78 -3.38 11.21
C ILE A 50 21.66 -2.47 11.74
N ALA A 51 20.41 -2.86 11.47
CA ALA A 51 19.25 -2.26 12.10
C ALA A 51 19.38 -2.39 13.63
N THR A 52 19.36 -1.26 14.32
CA THR A 52 19.59 -1.26 15.77
C THR A 52 18.37 -1.83 16.50
N LYS A 53 18.57 -2.45 17.69
CA LYS A 53 17.48 -2.96 18.54
C LYS A 53 16.42 -1.90 18.92
N LYS A 54 16.75 -0.61 18.79
CA LYS A 54 15.82 0.51 19.01
C LYS A 54 14.93 0.82 17.79
N GLY A 55 14.92 -0.03 16.75
CA GLY A 55 13.97 0.04 15.64
C GLY A 55 14.35 1.01 14.52
N ARG A 56 15.59 1.53 14.49
CA ARG A 56 16.05 2.38 13.39
C ARG A 56 16.44 1.52 12.19
N ALA A 57 15.71 1.68 11.09
CA ALA A 57 16.03 1.08 9.79
C ALA A 57 17.43 1.52 9.32
N SER A 58 18.11 0.62 8.60
CA SER A 58 19.38 0.89 7.90
C SER A 58 19.21 1.95 6.81
N SER A 59 20.27 2.34 6.11
CA SER A 59 20.24 3.40 5.10
C SER A 59 19.23 3.11 3.98
N GLY A 60 18.43 4.12 3.65
CA GLY A 60 17.50 4.07 2.53
C GLY A 60 16.75 5.39 2.38
N TYR A 61 16.64 5.84 1.13
CA TYR A 61 16.08 7.14 0.78
C TYR A 61 15.18 6.99 -0.43
N LEU A 62 14.08 7.73 -0.45
CA LEU A 62 13.24 7.88 -1.63
C LEU A 62 13.26 9.35 -2.04
N ILE A 63 13.78 9.60 -3.23
CA ILE A 63 13.88 10.94 -3.81
C ILE A 63 12.67 11.14 -4.71
N PHE A 64 12.06 12.31 -4.57
CA PHE A 64 10.90 12.76 -5.32
C PHE A 64 11.32 13.94 -6.20
N THR A 65 10.80 13.96 -7.42
CA THR A 65 10.78 15.18 -8.25
C THR A 65 9.33 15.47 -8.62
N ASP A 66 8.96 16.74 -8.61
CA ASP A 66 7.60 17.18 -9.00
C ASP A 66 6.50 16.48 -8.15
N GLY A 67 6.77 16.28 -6.86
CA GLY A 67 5.89 15.55 -5.94
C GLY A 67 5.75 14.05 -6.22
N LYS A 68 6.51 13.48 -7.16
CA LYS A 68 6.43 12.06 -7.54
C LYS A 68 7.69 11.31 -7.11
N PRO A 69 7.58 10.10 -6.53
CA PRO A 69 8.75 9.29 -6.21
C PRO A 69 9.45 8.83 -7.49
N ARG A 70 10.78 9.03 -7.58
CA ARG A 70 11.57 8.71 -8.80
C ARG A 70 12.73 7.78 -8.53
N ILE A 71 13.46 7.97 -7.44
CA ILE A 71 14.70 7.23 -7.17
C ILE A 71 14.62 6.64 -5.77
N LEU A 72 14.61 5.32 -5.69
CA LEU A 72 14.86 4.60 -4.46
C LEU A 72 16.38 4.38 -4.35
N MET A 73 17.02 5.11 -3.43
CA MET A 73 18.46 5.09 -3.21
C MET A 73 18.77 4.34 -1.92
N ASP A 74 19.42 3.19 -2.08
CA ASP A 74 19.69 2.21 -1.02
C ASP A 74 18.42 1.59 -0.41
N VAL A 75 18.54 0.34 0.02
CA VAL A 75 17.45 -0.45 0.62
C VAL A 75 18.03 -1.33 1.72
N GLY A 76 18.59 -0.68 2.73
CA GLY A 76 19.11 -1.35 3.91
C GLY A 76 18.01 -2.07 4.71
N GLY A 77 18.41 -2.99 5.59
CA GLY A 77 17.47 -3.75 6.43
C GLY A 77 16.49 -2.86 7.21
N GLY A 78 15.20 -3.19 7.12
CA GLY A 78 14.12 -2.47 7.81
C GLY A 78 13.54 -1.25 7.09
N THR A 79 14.06 -0.86 5.92
CA THR A 79 13.55 0.28 5.12
C THR A 79 12.21 -0.02 4.43
N LEU A 80 11.99 -1.26 3.96
CA LEU A 80 10.75 -1.65 3.26
C LEU A 80 9.49 -1.52 4.14
N PRO A 81 9.48 -1.94 5.42
CA PRO A 81 8.37 -1.66 6.32
C PRO A 81 8.05 -0.17 6.49
N VAL A 82 9.08 0.70 6.45
CA VAL A 82 8.89 2.16 6.54
C VAL A 82 8.24 2.70 5.27
N LEU A 83 8.69 2.23 4.10
CA LEU A 83 8.12 2.61 2.80
C LEU A 83 6.64 2.24 2.67
N LEU A 84 6.26 1.05 3.14
CA LEU A 84 4.89 0.53 3.04
C LEU A 84 3.99 0.95 4.21
N LYS A 85 4.46 1.86 5.07
CA LYS A 85 3.71 2.29 6.25
C LYS A 85 2.42 2.98 5.83
N VAL A 86 1.30 2.38 6.23
CA VAL A 86 -0.03 2.97 6.12
C VAL A 86 -0.13 4.09 7.16
N VAL A 87 -0.57 5.26 6.71
CA VAL A 87 -0.92 6.37 7.60
C VAL A 87 -2.36 6.14 8.02
N SER A 88 -2.57 5.85 9.31
CA SER A 88 -3.90 5.92 9.90
C SER A 88 -4.22 7.39 10.15
N VAL A 89 -5.16 7.92 9.36
CA VAL A 89 -5.82 9.21 9.64
C VAL A 89 -6.90 8.98 10.68
#